data_AF-A0A950N4S2-F1
#
_entry.id   AF-A0A950N4S2-F1
#
_cell.length_a   1.000
_cell.length_b   1.000
_cell.length_c   1.000
_cell.angle_alpha   90.00
_cell.angle_beta   90.00
_cell.angle_gamma   90.00
#
_symmetry.space_group_name_H-M   'P 1'
#
loop_
_entity.id
_entity.type
_entity.pdbx_description
1 polymer ?
#
loop_
_entity_poly.entity_id
_entity_poly.type
_entity_poly.pdbx_seq_one_letter_code
_entity_poly.pdbx_strand_id
1 'polypeptide(L)' 'VGADGQAFLDRWDAMNEIVHGIVARLGGSYSAEHGVGQLKRGLLARWKDPASLSVMRQIKAALDPNGVMNPGKVL' A
#
# COMPACT_ATOMS: atom_id res chain seq x y z
N VAL A 1 9.99 -15.40 26.74
CA VAL A 1 8.52 -15.23 26.64
C VAL A 1 8.05 -15.97 25.39
N GLY A 2 7.32 -17.07 25.55
CA GLY A 2 6.89 -17.96 24.46
C GLY A 2 5.55 -17.53 23.86
N ALA A 3 5.52 -16.36 23.22
CA ALA A 3 4.33 -15.94 22.50
C ALA A 3 4.20 -16.72 21.19
N ASP A 4 2.97 -17.14 20.86
CA ASP A 4 2.66 -17.76 19.58
C ASP A 4 2.83 -16.74 18.45
N GLY A 5 3.83 -16.98 17.60
CA GLY A 5 4.13 -16.12 16.46
C GLY A 5 3.01 -16.08 15.43
N GLN A 6 2.27 -17.18 15.24
CA GLN A 6 1.18 -17.20 14.27
C GLN A 6 0.00 -16.38 14.78
N ALA A 7 -0.38 -16.56 16.05
CA ALA A 7 -1.43 -15.75 16.67
C ALA A 7 -1.10 -14.24 16.66
N PHE A 8 0.18 -13.87 16.68
CA PHE A 8 0.60 -12.49 16.48
C PHE A 8 0.42 -12.03 15.03
N LEU A 9 0.86 -12.82 14.05
CA LEU A 9 0.74 -12.50 12.62
C LEU A 9 -0.72 -12.46 12.15
N ASP A 10 -1.61 -13.27 12.72
CA ASP A 10 -3.04 -13.24 12.39
C ASP A 10 -3.71 -11.89 12.70
N ARG A 11 -3.09 -11.09 13.58
CA ARG A 11 -3.55 -9.73 13.93
C ARG A 11 -3.01 -8.64 13.00
N TRP A 12 -2.19 -9.01 12.01
CA TRP A 12 -1.49 -8.07 11.14
C TRP A 12 -2.42 -7.04 10.49
N ASP A 13 -3.51 -7.50 9.86
CA ASP A 13 -4.42 -6.60 9.13
C ASP A 13 -5.15 -5.64 10.06
N ALA A 14 -5.70 -6.15 11.17
CA ALA A 14 -6.40 -5.34 12.16
C ALA A 14 -5.48 -4.27 12.79
N MET A 15 -4.23 -4.65 13.11
CA MET A 15 -3.25 -3.71 13.65
C MET A 15 -2.87 -2.64 12.62
N ASN A 16 -2.63 -3.04 11.37
CA ASN A 16 -2.30 -2.10 10.29
C ASN A 16 -3.46 -1.14 9.99
N GLU A 17 -4.71 -1.58 10.07
CA GLU A 17 -5.87 -0.71 9.89
C GLU A 17 -5.95 0.38 10.96
N ILE A 18 -5.72 0.01 12.23
CA ILE A 18 -5.69 0.96 13.35
C ILE A 18 -4.55 1.97 13.17
N VAL A 19 -3.33 1.48 12.96
CA VAL A 19 -2.13 2.32 12.88
C VAL A 19 -2.19 3.24 11.65
N HIS A 20 -2.45 2.69 10.46
CA HIS A 20 -2.52 3.51 9.25
C HIS A 20 -3.73 4.47 9.26
N GLY A 21 -4.83 4.09 9.90
CA GLY A 21 -5.96 5.00 10.09
C GLY A 21 -5.61 6.21 10.96
N ILE A 22 -4.81 6.03 12.01
CA ILE A 22 -4.28 7.15 12.80
C ILE A 22 -3.34 8.01 11.96
N VAL A 23 -2.38 7.40 11.27
CA VAL A 23 -1.43 8.11 10.40
C VAL A 23 -2.17 8.96 9.36
N ALA A 24 -3.18 8.41 8.69
CA ALA A 24 -3.98 9.11 7.71
C ALA A 24 -4.75 10.30 8.31
N ARG A 25 -5.38 10.12 9.48
CA ARG A 25 -6.09 11.22 10.19
C ARG A 25 -5.16 12.38 10.57
N LEU A 26 -3.89 12.10 10.81
CA LEU A 26 -2.87 13.10 11.12
C LEU A 26 -2.17 13.66 9.87
N GLY A 27 -2.64 13.33 8.66
CA GLY A 27 -2.04 13.78 7.41
C GLY A 27 -0.69 13.14 7.09
N GLY A 28 -0.34 12.04 7.76
CA GLY A 28 0.91 11.31 7.55
C GLY A 28 0.85 10.33 6.36
N SER A 29 2.03 9.79 6.02
CA SER A 29 2.18 8.79 4.95
C SER A 29 2.41 7.39 5.52
N TYR A 30 1.68 6.39 5.00
CA TYR A 30 1.83 4.98 5.39
C TYR A 30 3.09 4.30 4.77
N SER A 31 3.72 4.90 3.76
CA SER A 31 4.93 4.35 3.15
C SER A 31 6.22 4.99 3.66
N ALA A 32 6.16 6.24 4.12
CA ALA A 32 7.34 7.09 4.27
C ALA A 32 8.25 6.95 3.03
N GLU A 33 9.50 6.56 3.23
CA GLU A 33 10.52 6.33 2.19
C GLU A 33 10.60 4.89 1.65
N HIS A 34 9.96 3.92 2.32
CA HIS A 34 10.06 2.49 1.96
C HIS A 34 9.25 2.11 0.71
N GLY A 35 8.38 3.01 0.23
CA GLY A 35 7.51 2.76 -0.92
C GLY A 35 6.32 1.84 -0.61
N VAL A 36 5.54 1.55 -1.66
CA VAL A 36 4.31 0.74 -1.56
C VAL A 36 4.62 -0.75 -1.74
N GLY A 37 5.29 -1.10 -2.85
CA GLY A 37 5.52 -2.49 -3.24
C GLY A 37 4.23 -3.33 -3.26
N GLN A 38 4.36 -4.65 -3.28
CA GLN A 38 3.19 -5.54 -3.23
C GLN A 38 2.48 -5.48 -1.88
N LEU A 39 3.25 -5.38 -0.79
CA LEU A 39 2.74 -5.43 0.58
C LEU A 39 1.69 -4.36 0.85
N LYS A 40 1.87 -3.14 0.33
CA LYS A 40 0.99 -2.00 0.62
C LYS A 40 0.06 -1.64 -0.54
N ARG A 41 -0.06 -2.48 -1.58
CA ARG A 41 -1.00 -2.26 -2.70
C ARG A 41 -2.44 -2.03 -2.24
N GLY A 42 -2.92 -2.85 -1.30
CA GLY A 42 -4.27 -2.71 -0.74
C GLY A 42 -4.47 -1.39 -0.01
N LEU A 43 -3.43 -0.92 0.69
CA LEU A 43 -3.45 0.39 1.36
C LEU A 43 -3.43 1.54 0.35
N LEU A 44 -2.64 1.43 -0.71
CA LEU A 44 -2.62 2.40 -1.80
C LEU A 44 -4.01 2.55 -2.43
N ALA A 45 -4.70 1.45 -2.70
CA ALA A 45 -6.05 1.49 -3.25
C ALA A 45 -7.09 2.09 -2.29
N ARG A 46 -6.92 1.88 -0.97
CA ARG A 46 -7.87 2.32 0.06
C ARG A 46 -7.67 3.78 0.49
N TRP A 47 -6.43 4.25 0.57
CA TRP A 47 -6.09 5.52 1.24
C TRP A 47 -5.56 6.60 0.30
N LYS A 48 -5.15 6.25 -0.93
CA LYS A 48 -4.66 7.26 -1.88
C LYS A 48 -5.83 7.97 -2.54
N ASP A 49 -5.63 9.27 -2.76
CA ASP A 49 -6.51 10.08 -3.57
C ASP A 49 -6.79 9.42 -4.95
N PRO A 50 -8.07 9.23 -5.34
CA PRO A 50 -8.43 8.58 -6.60
C PRO A 50 -7.88 9.30 -7.84
N ALA A 51 -7.76 10.64 -7.81
CA ALA A 51 -7.19 11.39 -8.92
C ALA A 51 -5.70 11.08 -9.09
N SER A 52 -4.95 11.00 -7.99
CA SER A 52 -3.55 10.57 -7.98
C SER A 52 -3.38 9.15 -8.55
N LEU A 53 -4.26 8.22 -8.17
CA LEU A 53 -4.24 6.86 -8.73
C LEU A 53 -4.53 6.84 -10.23
N SER A 54 -5.45 7.70 -10.70
CA SER A 54 -5.73 7.87 -12.14
C SER A 54 -4.49 8.36 -12.88
N VAL A 55 -3.83 9.41 -12.37
CA VAL A 55 -2.59 9.95 -12.96
C VAL A 55 -1.49 8.88 -13.01
N MET A 56 -1.28 8.13 -11.94
CA MET A 56 -0.29 7.05 -11.91
C MET A 56 -0.57 5.99 -12.99
N ARG A 57 -1.84 5.59 -13.18
CA ARG A 57 -2.24 4.64 -14.23
C ARG A 57 -2.02 5.19 -15.63
N GLN A 58 -2.33 6.47 -15.85
CA GLN A 58 -2.09 7.13 -17.15
C GLN A 58 -0.61 7.18 -17.49
N ILE A 59 0.25 7.56 -16.52
CA ILE A 59 1.71 7.55 -16.69
C ILE A 59 2.20 6.14 -17.00
N LYS A 60 1.73 5.12 -16.26
CA LYS A 60 2.12 3.73 -16.49
C LYS A 60 1.73 3.25 -17.90
N ALA A 61 0.52 3.56 -18.35
CA ALA A 61 0.05 3.18 -19.68
C ALA A 61 0.83 3.88 -20.81
N ALA A 62 1.23 5.14 -20.60
CA ALA A 62 2.03 5.89 -21.57
C ALA A 62 3.46 5.35 -21.69
N LEU A 63 4.07 4.93 -20.57
CA LEU A 63 5.47 4.46 -20.54
C LEU A 63 5.60 2.95 -20.81
N ASP A 64 4.65 2.15 -20.37
CA ASP A 64 4.68 0.69 -20.45
C ASP A 64 3.34 0.12 -20.93
N PRO A 65 2.96 0.37 -22.19
CA PRO A 65 1.69 -0.10 -22.76
C PRO A 65 1.59 -1.63 -22.81
N ASN A 66 2.74 -2.32 -22.83
CA ASN A 66 2.80 -3.79 -22.85
C ASN A 66 2.88 -4.41 -21.45
N GLY A 67 2.94 -3.61 -20.39
CA GLY A 67 2.94 -4.08 -19.00
C GLY A 67 4.17 -4.89 -18.57
N VAL A 68 5.31 -4.73 -19.25
CA VAL A 68 6.52 -5.55 -18.99
C VAL A 68 7.36 -5.04 -17.81
N MET A 69 7.22 -3.77 -17.43
CA MET A 69 7.98 -3.17 -16.34
C MET A 69 7.36 -3.53 -14.98
N ASN A 70 7.87 -4.62 -14.40
CA ASN A 70 7.60 -5.06 -13.02
C ASN A 70 6.10 -5.30 -12.72
N PRO A 71 5.47 -6.28 -13.40
CA PRO A 71 4.03 -6.52 -13.33
C PRO A 71 3.57 -6.86 -11.91
N GLY A 72 2.38 -6.34 -11.55
CA GLY A 72 1.71 -6.69 -10.29
C GLY A 72 2.26 -6.02 -9.03
N LYS A 73 3.17 -5.04 -9.13
CA LYS A 73 3.86 -4.51 -7.93
C LYS A 73 3.22 -3.29 -7.28
N VAL A 74 2.72 -2.31 -8.03
CA VAL A 74 2.15 -1.07 -7.45
C VAL A 74 0.73 -0.81 -7.94
N LEU A 75 0.51 -0.82 -9.25
CA LEU A 75 -0.80 -0.65 -9.88
C LEU A 75 -1.38 -2.01 -10.30
#